data_AF-A0A530QRR1-F1
#
_entry.id   AF-A0A530QRR1-F1
#
_cell.length_a   1.000
_cell.length_b   1.000
_cell.length_c   1.000
_cell.angle_alpha   90.00
_cell.angle_beta   90.00
_cell.angle_gamma   90.00
#
_symmetry.space_group_name_H-M   'P 1'
#
loop_
_entity.id
_entity.type
_entity.pdbx_description
1 polymer ?
#
loop_
_entity_poly.entity_id
_entity_poly.type
_entity_poly.pdbx_seq_one_letter_code
_entity_poly.pdbx_strand_id
1 'polypeptide(L)'
;RIPIGEVRGAEALDLLKAWGTGHPGGIGTIHAGSGIGALRRLEQLIQEAVVTVPRALIAETIDLVAVLSGRGPARRLTELARIDGLGPDGDYRTSQATPNNTGDKS
;
A
#
# COMPACT_ATOMS: atom_id res chain seq x y z
N ARG A 1 8.91 -14.00 -4.10
CA ARG A 1 8.51 -12.58 -4.31
C ARG A 1 7.48 -12.58 -5.43
N ILE A 2 6.28 -12.05 -5.22
CA ILE A 2 5.24 -11.98 -6.25
C ILE A 2 5.20 -10.52 -6.73
N PRO A 3 5.97 -10.14 -7.77
CA PRO A 3 5.84 -8.83 -8.37
C PRO A 3 4.57 -8.83 -9.25
N ILE A 4 3.61 -7.97 -8.92
CA ILE A 4 2.52 -7.65 -9.85
C ILE A 4 2.75 -6.25 -10.40
N GLY A 5 2.59 -6.11 -11.72
CA GLY A 5 2.80 -4.85 -12.42
C GLY A 5 1.87 -3.77 -11.89
N GLU A 6 0.57 -3.88 -12.17
CA GLU A 6 -0.47 -2.93 -11.74
C GLU A 6 -1.74 -3.70 -11.35
N VAL A 7 -2.30 -3.38 -10.19
CA VAL A 7 -3.56 -3.94 -9.69
C VAL A 7 -4.71 -3.04 -10.13
N ARG A 8 -5.69 -3.61 -10.83
CA ARG A 8 -6.73 -2.87 -11.56
C ARG A 8 -8.15 -3.34 -11.28
N GLY A 9 -8.34 -4.51 -10.65
CA GLY A 9 -9.64 -5.10 -10.37
C GLY A 9 -9.66 -6.03 -9.15
N ALA A 10 -10.67 -6.90 -9.12
CA ALA A 10 -10.93 -7.91 -8.08
C ALA A 10 -9.72 -8.80 -7.71
N GLU A 11 -8.70 -8.93 -8.56
CA GLU A 11 -7.45 -9.67 -8.25
C GLU A 11 -6.70 -9.11 -7.03
N ALA A 12 -7.04 -7.88 -6.62
CA ALA A 12 -6.57 -7.26 -5.39
C ALA A 12 -6.77 -8.13 -4.14
N LEU A 13 -7.88 -8.88 -4.05
CA LEU A 13 -8.14 -9.73 -2.90
C LEU A 13 -7.21 -10.94 -2.85
N ASP A 14 -6.94 -11.56 -4.00
CA ASP A 14 -6.04 -12.71 -4.08
C ASP A 14 -4.59 -12.29 -3.79
N LEU A 15 -4.20 -11.11 -4.28
CA LEU A 15 -2.93 -10.47 -3.92
C LEU A 15 -2.79 -10.25 -2.41
N LEU A 16 -3.81 -9.64 -1.79
CA LEU A 16 -3.81 -9.38 -0.35
C LEU A 16 -3.68 -10.68 0.44
N LYS A 17 -4.44 -11.72 0.09
CA LYS A 17 -4.35 -13.03 0.74
C LYS A 17 -2.98 -13.69 0.53
N ALA A 18 -2.41 -13.59 -0.66
CA ALA A 18 -1.10 -14.14 -0.96
C ALA A 18 0.01 -13.47 -0.13
N TRP A 19 -0.08 -12.15 0.09
CA TRP A 19 0.86 -11.41 0.93
C TRP A 19 0.65 -11.66 2.42
N GLY A 20 -0.61 -11.72 2.88
CA GLY A 20 -0.96 -11.94 4.29
C GLY A 20 -0.66 -13.36 4.82
N THR A 21 -0.44 -14.36 3.94
CA THR A 21 -0.18 -15.76 4.33
C THR A 21 1.30 -16.15 4.37
N GLY A 22 2.21 -15.18 4.47
CA GLY A 22 3.63 -15.45 4.75
C GLY A 22 4.57 -15.35 3.53
N HIS A 23 4.23 -14.54 2.53
CA HIS A 23 5.17 -14.10 1.49
C HIS A 23 5.63 -12.65 1.76
N PRO A 24 6.53 -12.41 2.73
CA PRO A 24 7.07 -11.07 2.95
C PRO A 24 7.77 -10.55 1.70
N GLY A 25 7.57 -9.25 1.40
CA GLY A 25 8.22 -8.56 0.28
C GLY A 25 7.49 -8.66 -1.06
N GLY A 26 6.15 -8.71 -1.02
CA GLY A 26 5.30 -8.41 -2.18
C GLY A 26 5.42 -6.94 -2.59
N ILE A 27 5.39 -6.67 -3.89
CA ILE A 27 5.31 -5.30 -4.41
C ILE A 27 4.31 -5.26 -5.56
N GLY A 28 3.48 -4.23 -5.56
CA GLY A 28 2.53 -3.93 -6.61
C GLY A 28 2.42 -2.43 -6.83
N THR A 29 1.81 -2.04 -7.94
CA THR A 29 1.44 -0.65 -8.16
C THR A 29 -0.07 -0.51 -8.30
N ILE A 30 -0.58 0.64 -7.87
CA ILE A 30 -1.99 1.01 -7.96
C ILE A 30 -2.07 2.50 -8.25
N HIS A 31 -3.06 2.91 -9.03
CA HIS A 31 -3.23 4.33 -9.34
C HIS A 31 -3.90 5.06 -8.18
N ALA A 32 -3.16 5.95 -7.51
CA ALA A 32 -3.64 6.79 -6.42
C ALA A 32 -2.82 8.08 -6.29
N GLY A 33 -3.45 9.14 -5.77
CA GLY A 33 -2.82 10.45 -5.56
C GLY A 33 -2.17 10.66 -4.19
N SER A 34 -2.38 9.74 -3.23
CA SER A 34 -1.83 9.82 -1.88
C SER A 34 -1.70 8.42 -1.25
N GLY A 35 -0.99 8.31 -0.14
CA GLY A 35 -0.80 7.05 0.60
C GLY A 35 -2.13 6.46 1.07
N ILE A 36 -2.93 7.27 1.77
CA ILE A 36 -4.31 6.91 2.15
C ILE A 36 -5.16 6.59 0.92
N GLY A 37 -5.02 7.38 -0.15
CA GLY A 37 -5.76 7.17 -1.39
C GLY A 37 -5.49 5.80 -2.02
N ALA A 38 -4.26 5.29 -1.92
CA ALA A 38 -3.91 3.95 -2.40
C ALA A 38 -4.62 2.86 -1.60
N LEU A 39 -4.69 2.98 -0.28
CA LEU A 39 -5.42 2.04 0.58
C LEU A 39 -6.91 2.04 0.26
N ARG A 40 -7.51 3.24 0.09
CA ARG A 40 -8.92 3.36 -0.33
C ARG A 40 -9.18 2.79 -1.71
N ARG A 41 -8.23 2.97 -2.64
CA ARG A 41 -8.35 2.37 -3.96
C ARG A 41 -8.27 0.84 -3.88
N LEU A 42 -7.38 0.31 -3.04
CA LEU A 42 -7.28 -1.13 -2.80
C LEU A 42 -8.57 -1.69 -2.19
N GLU A 43 -9.20 -0.98 -1.24
CA GLU A 43 -10.52 -1.34 -0.71
C GLU A 43 -11.57 -1.45 -1.81
N GLN A 44 -11.65 -0.45 -2.70
CA GLN A 44 -12.59 -0.44 -3.81
C GLN A 44 -12.39 -1.62 -4.75
N LEU A 45 -11.13 -1.97 -5.07
CA LEU A 45 -10.83 -3.11 -5.93
C LEU A 45 -11.22 -4.44 -5.26
N ILE A 46 -10.96 -4.59 -3.96
CA ILE A 46 -11.38 -5.78 -3.20
C ILE A 46 -12.90 -5.87 -3.12
N GLN A 47 -13.60 -4.74 -3.01
CA GLN A 47 -15.05 -4.66 -2.97
C GLN A 47 -15.72 -5.22 -4.24
N GLU A 48 -14.99 -5.31 -5.36
CA GLU A 48 -15.48 -5.99 -6.57
C GLU A 48 -15.62 -7.50 -6.38
N ALA A 49 -14.87 -8.10 -5.45
CA ALA A 49 -14.86 -9.54 -5.18
C ALA A 49 -15.71 -9.95 -3.96
N VAL A 50 -15.89 -9.05 -2.98
CA VAL A 50 -16.55 -9.36 -1.70
C VAL A 50 -17.43 -8.21 -1.21
N VAL A 51 -18.48 -8.53 -0.46
CA VAL A 51 -19.40 -7.53 0.13
C VAL A 51 -18.77 -6.79 1.31
N THR A 52 -17.98 -7.48 2.13
CA THR A 52 -17.31 -6.87 3.29
C THR A 52 -15.81 -6.88 3.06
N VAL A 53 -15.23 -5.69 2.89
CA VAL A 53 -13.79 -5.54 2.69
C VAL A 53 -13.04 -5.78 4.01
N PRO A 54 -12.03 -6.67 4.04
CA PRO A 54 -11.25 -6.94 5.24
C PRO A 54 -10.21 -5.84 5.49
N ARG A 55 -10.64 -4.65 5.93
CA ARG A 55 -9.79 -3.47 6.14
C ARG A 55 -8.63 -3.72 7.13
N ALA A 56 -8.88 -4.51 8.18
CA ALA A 56 -7.85 -4.90 9.13
C ALA A 56 -6.72 -5.69 8.43
N LEU A 57 -7.08 -6.66 7.58
CA LEU A 57 -6.11 -7.43 6.81
C LEU A 57 -5.31 -6.54 5.85
N ILE A 58 -5.95 -5.55 5.22
CA ILE A 58 -5.24 -4.55 4.40
C ILE A 58 -4.20 -3.81 5.24
N ALA A 59 -4.60 -3.31 6.41
CA ALA A 59 -3.72 -2.53 7.28
C ALA A 59 -2.58 -3.37 7.88
N GLU A 60 -2.80 -4.67 8.09
CA GLU A 60 -1.79 -5.63 8.57
C GLU A 60 -0.83 -6.10 7.47
N THR A 61 -1.29 -6.13 6.21
CA THR A 61 -0.52 -6.70 5.09
C THR A 61 0.30 -5.64 4.34
N ILE A 62 -0.18 -4.39 4.31
CA ILE A 62 0.51 -3.30 3.61
C ILE A 62 1.36 -2.52 4.59
N ASP A 63 2.70 -2.63 4.49
CA ASP A 63 3.61 -1.91 5.39
C ASP A 63 3.85 -0.46 4.98
N LEU A 64 3.99 -0.22 3.67
CA LEU A 64 4.43 1.05 3.08
C LEU A 64 3.70 1.35 1.78
N VAL A 65 3.40 2.62 1.57
CA VAL A 65 2.93 3.17 0.29
C VAL A 65 3.86 4.29 -0.16
N ALA A 66 4.46 4.10 -1.34
CA ALA A 66 5.28 5.10 -2.01
C ALA A 66 4.48 5.77 -3.13
N VAL A 67 4.18 7.06 -2.99
CA VAL A 67 3.44 7.82 -4.00
C VAL A 67 4.44 8.52 -4.92
N LEU A 68 4.36 8.16 -6.20
CA LEU A 68 5.16 8.78 -7.25
C LEU A 68 4.29 9.76 -8.04
N SER A 69 4.73 11.00 -8.18
CA SER A 69 4.07 11.99 -9.04
C SER A 69 5.01 12.54 -10.10
N GLY A 70 4.45 13.25 -11.09
CA GLY A 70 5.18 13.68 -12.29
C GLY A 70 5.21 12.60 -13.37
N ARG A 71 5.86 12.90 -14.49
CA ARG A 71 5.93 12.03 -15.67
C ARG A 71 7.35 12.01 -16.23
N GLY A 72 7.77 10.85 -16.74
CA GLY A 72 9.07 10.68 -17.36
C GLY A 72 10.21 11.10 -16.42
N PRO A 73 11.16 11.95 -16.86
CA PRO A 73 12.28 12.41 -16.03
C PRO A 73 11.85 13.21 -14.79
N ALA A 74 10.65 13.80 -14.78
CA ALA A 74 10.14 14.57 -13.63
C ALA A 74 9.45 13.68 -12.58
N ARG A 75 9.43 12.36 -12.77
CA ARG A 75 8.82 11.42 -11.83
C ARG A 75 9.65 11.37 -10.54
N ARG A 76 9.01 11.68 -9.42
CA ARG A 76 9.65 11.71 -8.09
C ARG A 76 8.74 11.15 -7.01
N LEU A 77 9.35 10.65 -5.94
CA LEU A 77 8.65 10.30 -4.71
C LEU A 77 8.13 11.58 -4.04
N THR A 78 6.83 11.65 -3.79
CA THR A 78 6.19 12.79 -3.11
C THR A 78 5.64 12.45 -1.75
N GLU A 79 5.42 11.17 -1.47
CA GLU A 79 4.96 10.70 -0.17
C GLU A 79 5.51 9.29 0.06
N LEU A 80 5.97 9.03 1.27
CA LEU A 80 6.27 7.68 1.74
C LEU A 80 5.51 7.46 3.04
N ALA A 81 4.35 6.81 2.94
CA ALA A 81 3.47 6.56 4.06
C ALA A 81 3.75 5.17 4.64
N ARG A 82 4.06 5.10 5.94
CA ARG A 82 4.00 3.86 6.72
C ARG A 82 2.58 3.65 7.21
N ILE A 83 2.12 2.41 7.17
CA ILE A 83 0.79 2.05 7.66
C ILE A 83 0.90 1.60 9.12
N ASP A 84 0.14 2.25 10.01
CA ASP A 84 0.18 2.03 11.46
C ASP A 84 -1.08 1.27 11.96
N GLY A 85 -1.79 0.61 11.05
CA GLY A 85 -3.05 -0.09 11.33
C GLY A 85 -4.30 0.79 11.17
N LEU A 86 -5.39 0.36 11.81
CA LEU A 86 -6.64 1.12 11.90
C LEU A 86 -6.71 1.92 13.21
N GLY A 87 -7.38 3.07 13.18
CA GLY A 87 -7.71 3.88 14.34
C GLY A 87 -9.00 3.43 15.03
N PRO A 88 -9.32 4.02 16.20
CA PRO A 88 -10.56 3.73 16.93
C PRO A 88 -11.84 4.09 16.16
N ASP A 89 -11.74 5.04 15.23
CA ASP A 89 -12.77 5.44 14.27
C ASP A 89 -12.91 4.46 13.09
N GLY A 90 -12.06 3.44 13.05
CA GLY A 90 -12.00 2.46 11.98
C GLY A 90 -11.24 2.93 10.75
N ASP A 91 -10.57 4.09 10.77
CA ASP A 91 -9.85 4.62 9.62
C ASP A 91 -8.35 4.32 9.62
N TYR A 92 -7.73 4.31 8.43
CA TYR A 92 -6.30 4.02 8.32
C TYR A 92 -5.49 5.10 9.01
N ARG A 93 -4.54 4.68 9.83
CA ARG A 93 -3.52 5.56 10.40
C ARG A 93 -2.24 5.40 9.61
N THR A 94 -1.65 6.53 9.23
CA THR A 94 -0.36 6.56 8.55
C THR A 94 0.57 7.56 9.18
N SER A 95 1.86 7.25 9.10
CA SER A 95 2.95 8.14 9.49
C SER A 95 3.89 8.36 8.31
N GLN A 96 4.58 9.50 8.29
CA GLN A 96 5.62 9.76 7.30
C GLN A 96 6.82 8.86 7.61
N ALA A 97 7.17 7.99 6.66
CA ALA A 97 8.40 7.23 6.75
C ALA A 97 9.56 8.13 6.30
N THR A 98 10.33 8.62 7.27
CA THR A 98 11.61 9.25 6.98
C THR A 98 12.62 8.15 6.61
N PRO A 99 13.37 8.29 5.51
CA PRO A 99 14.53 7.43 5.31
C PRO A 99 15.50 7.73 6.44
N ASN A 100 15.76 6.75 7.31
CA ASN A 100 16.83 6.85 8.29
C ASN A 100 18.12 7.06 7.51
N ASN A 101 18.63 8.29 7.52
CA ASN A 101 19.94 8.61 6.98
C ASN A 101 21.00 8.15 8.00
N THR A 102 21.04 6.85 8.29
CA THR A 102 22.19 6.24 8.96
C THR A 102 23.24 6.03 7.88
N GLY A 103 23.81 7.14 7.43
CA GLY A 103 25.15 7.13 6.85
C GLY A 103 26.09 6.74 7.98
N ASP A 104 26.40 5.46 8.04
CA ASP A 104 27.54 4.95 8.78
C ASP A 104 28.79 5.65 8.21
N LYS A 105 29.23 6.69 8.93
CA LYS A 105 30.57 7.24 8.76
C LYS A 105 31.50 6.30 9.53
N SER A 106 31.89 5.22 8.88
CA SER A 106 33.11 4.48 9.20
C SER A 106 34.25 4.97 8.30
#